data_AF-A0A9D8JY08-F1
#
_entry.id   AF-A0A9D8JY08-F1
#
_cell.length_a   1.000
_cell.length_b   1.000
_cell.length_c   1.000
_cell.angle_alpha   90.00
_cell.angle_beta   90.00
_cell.angle_gamma   90.00
#
_symmetry.space_group_name_H-M   'P 1'
#
loop_
_entity.id
_entity.type
_entity.pdbx_description
1 polymer ?
#
loop_
_entity_poly.entity_id
_entity_poly.type
_entity_poly.pdbx_seq_one_letter_code
_entity_poly.pdbx_strand_id
1 'polypeptide(L)'
;MVHALREAWRVARWFVLDIRPVADEPEVWVRDRSGGETRCGGLTWVGDGPVGHAQASAAVDQILNEGWFAAPAPRRFEWVDVFDDADDLIECVSEEWEHRSVGEETSLRLVEALSRAGRGAAPFIRQGIQAQLLRKVRLTKLV
;
A
#
# COMPACT_ATOMS: atom_id res chain seq x y z
N MET A 1 15.07 11.56 8.14
CA MET A 1 15.04 10.32 7.33
C MET A 1 16.33 10.04 6.57
N VAL A 2 16.91 11.02 5.84
CA VAL A 2 18.23 10.84 5.18
C VAL A 2 19.31 10.35 6.15
N HIS A 3 19.33 10.88 7.38
CA HIS A 3 20.24 10.40 8.43
C HIS A 3 20.08 8.90 8.73
N ALA A 4 18.84 8.39 8.77
CA ALA A 4 18.58 6.97 9.01
C ALA A 4 19.09 6.11 7.84
N LEU A 5 18.93 6.55 6.59
CA LEU A 5 19.48 5.85 5.42
C LEU A 5 21.01 5.93 5.35
N ARG A 6 21.61 7.03 5.82
CA ARG A 6 23.07 7.15 5.99
C ARG A 6 23.58 6.14 7.01
N GLU A 7 22.92 6.06 8.17
CA GLU A 7 23.29 5.08 9.19
C GLU A 7 23.07 3.65 8.71
N ALA A 8 21.95 3.37 8.02
CA ALA A 8 21.70 2.09 7.37
C ALA A 8 22.82 1.76 6.36
N TRP A 9 23.26 2.73 5.54
CA TRP A 9 24.39 2.53 4.64
C TRP A 9 25.67 2.19 5.41
N ARG A 10 25.95 2.89 6.51
CA ARG A 10 27.13 2.66 7.35
C ARG A 10 27.16 1.23 7.91
N VAL A 11 26.03 0.73 8.43
CA VAL A 11 25.96 -0.55 9.15
C VAL A 11 25.54 -1.74 8.28
N ALA A 12 24.82 -1.52 7.18
CA ALA A 12 24.34 -2.60 6.31
C ALA A 12 25.52 -3.31 5.65
N ARG A 13 25.45 -4.65 5.67
CA ARG A 13 26.47 -5.50 5.04
C ARG A 13 26.34 -5.52 3.52
N TRP A 14 25.11 -5.63 3.00
CA TRP A 14 24.87 -5.86 1.57
C TRP A 14 23.69 -5.07 1.01
N PHE A 15 22.56 -5.06 1.71
CA PHE A 15 21.32 -4.47 1.21
C PHE A 15 20.47 -3.86 2.32
N VAL A 16 19.58 -2.95 1.92
CA VAL A 16 18.45 -2.43 2.69
C VAL A 16 17.18 -2.77 1.92
N LEU A 17 16.18 -3.32 2.59
CA LEU A 17 14.87 -3.55 2.00
C LEU A 17 13.98 -2.33 2.25
N ASP A 18 13.62 -1.63 1.18
CA ASP A 18 12.68 -0.51 1.21
C ASP A 18 11.29 -1.05 0.87
N ILE A 19 10.37 -1.00 1.83
CA ILE A 19 8.96 -1.43 1.69
C ILE A 19 8.08 -0.23 1.94
N ARG A 20 7.17 0.05 1.02
CA ARG A 20 6.25 1.17 1.07
C ARG A 20 4.85 0.73 0.60
N PRO A 21 3.77 1.36 1.09
CA PRO A 21 2.47 1.27 0.42
C PRO A 21 2.60 1.67 -1.06
N VAL A 22 1.84 1.03 -1.95
CA VAL A 22 1.70 1.56 -3.31
C VAL A 22 0.98 2.91 -3.29
N ALA A 23 1.21 3.72 -4.32
CA ALA A 23 0.52 5.01 -4.44
C ALA A 23 -0.98 4.85 -4.75
N ASP A 24 -1.38 3.71 -5.30
CA ASP A 24 -2.77 3.40 -5.61
C ASP A 24 -3.53 3.20 -4.29
N GLU A 25 -4.72 3.80 -4.19
CA GLU A 25 -5.52 3.71 -2.98
C GLU A 25 -6.08 2.29 -2.81
N PRO A 26 -6.18 1.78 -1.57
CA PRO A 26 -6.92 0.56 -1.28
C PRO A 26 -8.33 0.62 -1.87
N GLU A 27 -8.72 -0.46 -2.52
CA GLU A 27 -9.98 -0.55 -3.24
C GLU A 27 -10.90 -1.57 -2.61
N VAL A 28 -12.18 -1.23 -2.50
CA VAL A 28 -13.23 -2.13 -2.06
C VAL A 28 -13.82 -2.83 -3.28
N TRP A 29 -13.95 -4.15 -3.18
CA TRP A 29 -14.46 -5.03 -4.22
C TRP A 29 -15.45 -6.03 -3.64
N VAL A 30 -16.27 -6.62 -4.52
CA VAL A 30 -17.11 -7.78 -4.21
C VAL A 30 -16.75 -8.91 -5.16
N ARG A 31 -16.53 -10.11 -4.62
CA ARG A 31 -16.35 -11.35 -5.40
C ARG A 31 -17.62 -12.19 -5.34
N ASP A 32 -18.14 -12.58 -6.50
CA ASP A 32 -19.25 -13.53 -6.60
C ASP A 32 -18.78 -15.00 -6.58
N ARG A 33 -19.72 -15.94 -6.48
CA ARG A 33 -19.44 -17.39 -6.44
C ARG A 33 -18.78 -17.95 -7.69
N SER A 34 -18.93 -17.28 -8.83
CA SER A 34 -18.27 -17.65 -10.09
C SER A 34 -16.86 -17.09 -10.23
N GLY A 35 -16.41 -16.29 -9.24
CA GLY A 35 -15.13 -15.60 -9.26
C GLY A 35 -15.16 -14.26 -9.98
N GLY A 36 -16.35 -13.79 -10.38
CA GLY A 36 -16.53 -12.44 -10.93
C GLY A 36 -16.28 -11.39 -9.85
N GLU A 37 -15.57 -10.32 -10.21
CA GLU A 37 -15.22 -9.25 -9.28
C GLU A 37 -15.82 -7.92 -9.74
N THR A 38 -16.46 -7.21 -8.81
CA THR A 38 -17.03 -5.87 -9.03
C THR A 38 -16.31 -4.86 -8.15
N ARG A 39 -15.73 -3.82 -8.74
CA ARG A 39 -15.13 -2.69 -8.02
C ARG A 39 -16.22 -1.79 -7.46
N CYS A 40 -16.19 -1.55 -6.15
CA CYS A 40 -17.17 -0.71 -5.45
C CYS A 40 -16.65 0.72 -5.24
N GLY A 41 -15.35 0.91 -5.06
CA GLY A 41 -14.74 2.24 -4.89
C GLY A 41 -13.41 2.19 -4.16
N GLY A 42 -12.85 3.36 -3.85
CA GLY A 42 -11.69 3.50 -2.96
C GLY A 42 -12.12 3.78 -1.52
N LEU A 43 -11.16 3.67 -0.60
CA LEU A 43 -11.32 4.18 0.77
C LEU A 43 -11.12 5.70 0.82
N THR A 44 -11.93 6.39 1.61
CA THR A 44 -11.83 7.83 1.83
C THR A 44 -10.84 8.12 2.96
N TRP A 45 -10.15 9.26 2.90
CA TRP A 45 -9.33 9.73 4.01
C TRP A 45 -10.14 10.49 5.05
N VAL A 46 -9.90 10.19 6.31
CA VAL A 46 -10.44 10.96 7.44
C VAL A 46 -9.37 11.96 7.89
N GLY A 47 -9.54 13.23 7.51
CA GLY A 47 -8.63 14.32 7.86
C GLY A 47 -7.74 14.77 6.69
N ASP A 48 -6.51 15.20 7.01
CA ASP A 48 -5.51 15.47 5.99
C ASP A 48 -5.26 14.15 5.24
N GLY A 49 -5.38 14.18 3.91
CA GLY A 49 -5.30 13.00 3.04
C GLY A 49 -3.97 12.24 3.15
N PRO A 50 -3.62 11.37 2.19
CA PRO A 50 -2.37 10.66 2.28
C PRO A 50 -1.24 11.69 2.37
N VAL A 51 -0.57 11.75 3.52
CA VAL A 51 0.83 12.13 3.52
C VAL A 51 1.53 10.94 2.92
N GLY A 52 1.45 10.83 1.58
CA GLY A 52 2.35 9.97 0.83
C GLY A 52 3.74 10.22 1.40
N HIS A 53 4.55 9.18 1.57
CA HIS A 53 5.84 9.30 2.22
C HIS A 53 6.83 10.08 1.34
N ALA A 54 6.48 11.29 0.89
CA ALA A 54 7.21 12.15 -0.03
C ALA A 54 8.57 12.50 0.55
N GLN A 55 8.65 12.72 1.86
CA GLN A 55 9.94 12.86 2.55
C GLN A 55 10.78 11.57 2.44
N ALA A 56 10.15 10.39 2.47
CA ALA A 56 10.86 9.10 2.42
C ALA A 56 11.33 8.80 1.01
N SER A 57 10.44 8.99 0.03
CA SER A 57 10.76 8.93 -1.39
C SER A 57 11.89 9.90 -1.72
N ALA A 58 11.79 11.17 -1.31
CA ALA A 58 12.86 12.15 -1.52
C ALA A 58 14.18 11.74 -0.84
N ALA A 59 14.13 11.16 0.36
CA ALA A 59 15.33 10.67 1.04
C ALA A 59 15.96 9.48 0.31
N VAL A 60 15.16 8.56 -0.23
CA VAL A 60 15.61 7.44 -1.05
C VAL A 60 16.20 7.94 -2.38
N ASP A 61 15.52 8.84 -3.07
CA ASP A 61 16.00 9.43 -4.32
C ASP A 61 17.33 10.16 -4.11
N GLN A 62 17.45 10.91 -3.01
CA GLN A 62 18.70 11.58 -2.64
C GLN A 62 19.85 10.58 -2.47
N ILE A 63 19.69 9.51 -1.68
CA ILE A 63 20.79 8.55 -1.43
C ILE A 63 21.14 7.71 -2.66
N LEU A 64 20.19 7.52 -3.58
CA LEU A 64 20.44 6.91 -4.88
C LEU A 64 21.26 7.85 -5.77
N ASN A 65 20.90 9.15 -5.80
CA ASN A 65 21.64 10.17 -6.55
C ASN A 65 23.06 10.41 -6.00
N GLU A 66 23.24 10.32 -4.67
CA GLU A 66 24.55 10.40 -4.01
C GLU A 66 25.37 9.11 -4.17
N GLY A 67 24.83 8.07 -4.82
CA GLY A 67 25.53 6.83 -5.12
C GLY A 67 25.85 5.99 -3.88
N TRP A 68 25.13 6.18 -2.77
CA TRP A 68 25.28 5.33 -1.58
C TRP A 68 24.71 3.94 -1.84
N PHE A 69 23.57 3.90 -2.54
CA PHE A 69 22.91 2.67 -2.91
C PHE A 69 22.58 2.65 -4.40
N ALA A 70 22.35 1.44 -4.91
CA ALA A 70 21.76 1.19 -6.21
C ALA A 70 20.43 0.45 -6.00
N ALA A 71 19.36 0.94 -6.62
CA ALA A 71 18.06 0.29 -6.60
C ALA A 71 17.85 -0.50 -7.91
N PRO A 72 17.81 -1.84 -7.89
CA PRO A 72 17.14 -2.57 -8.95
C PRO A 72 15.66 -2.18 -8.98
N ALA A 73 15.00 -2.38 -10.12
CA ALA A 73 13.62 -1.96 -10.32
C ALA A 73 12.67 -2.43 -9.18
N PRO A 74 11.71 -1.58 -8.77
CA PRO A 74 10.77 -1.92 -7.71
C PRO A 74 9.86 -3.08 -8.13
N ARG A 75 9.41 -3.85 -7.14
CA ARG A 75 8.40 -4.90 -7.32
C ARG A 75 7.14 -4.55 -6.55
N ARG A 76 5.99 -4.80 -7.17
CA ARG A 76 4.68 -4.64 -6.56
C ARG A 76 4.15 -6.00 -6.15
N PHE A 77 3.52 -6.02 -4.99
CA PHE A 77 2.81 -7.19 -4.45
C PHE A 77 1.42 -6.73 -4.08
N GLU A 78 0.43 -7.53 -4.42
CA GLU A 78 -0.97 -7.30 -4.03
C GLU A 78 -1.38 -8.36 -3.02
N TRP A 79 -2.23 -7.97 -2.07
CA TRP A 79 -2.97 -8.90 -1.23
C TRP A 79 -4.42 -8.45 -1.11
N VAL A 80 -5.26 -9.36 -0.62
CA VAL A 80 -6.68 -9.11 -0.38
C VAL A 80 -7.04 -9.49 1.04
N ASP A 81 -7.81 -8.63 1.70
CA ASP A 81 -8.43 -8.90 2.98
C ASP A 81 -9.92 -9.16 2.71
N VAL A 82 -10.40 -10.35 3.06
CA VAL A 82 -11.77 -10.80 2.77
C VAL A 82 -12.60 -10.74 4.04
N PHE A 83 -13.82 -10.24 3.91
CA PHE A 83 -14.75 -10.01 5.02
C PHE A 83 -16.00 -10.84 4.84
N ASP A 84 -16.72 -11.08 5.94
CA ASP A 84 -17.93 -11.91 5.91
C ASP A 84 -19.10 -11.17 5.27
N ASP A 85 -19.26 -9.88 5.57
CA ASP A 85 -20.29 -9.01 5.02
C ASP A 85 -19.85 -7.54 4.95
N ALA A 86 -20.76 -6.65 4.54
CA ALA A 86 -20.46 -5.24 4.38
C ALA A 86 -20.22 -4.53 5.72
N ASP A 87 -20.92 -4.93 6.77
CA ASP A 87 -20.83 -4.28 8.08
C ASP A 87 -19.48 -4.64 8.73
N ASP A 88 -19.06 -5.91 8.63
CA ASP A 88 -17.73 -6.39 9.07
C ASP A 88 -16.58 -5.62 8.39
N LEU A 89 -16.66 -5.42 7.07
CA LEU A 89 -15.67 -4.62 6.34
C LEU A 89 -15.64 -3.17 6.84
N ILE A 90 -16.81 -2.53 6.98
CA ILE A 90 -16.93 -1.13 7.38
C ILE A 90 -16.43 -0.92 8.82
N GLU A 91 -16.77 -1.84 9.73
CA GLU A 91 -16.31 -1.85 11.11
C GLU A 91 -14.79 -2.00 11.18
N CYS A 92 -14.21 -3.00 10.50
CA CYS A 92 -12.77 -3.21 10.45
C CYS A 92 -12.02 -1.97 9.93
N VAL A 93 -12.46 -1.37 8.83
CA VAL A 93 -11.84 -0.13 8.31
C VAL A 93 -11.96 1.01 9.33
N SER A 94 -13.11 1.16 9.97
CA SER A 94 -13.35 2.28 10.90
C SER A 94 -12.57 2.15 12.21
N GLU A 95 -12.34 0.92 12.68
CA GLU A 95 -11.67 0.64 13.95
C GLU A 95 -10.15 0.48 13.81
N GLU A 96 -9.70 -0.24 12.77
CA GLU A 96 -8.29 -0.61 12.64
C GLU A 96 -7.48 0.38 11.79
N TRP A 97 -8.13 1.21 10.96
CA TRP A 97 -7.42 2.07 10.01
C TRP A 97 -7.57 3.54 10.41
N GLU A 98 -6.61 4.03 11.22
CA GLU A 98 -6.60 5.34 11.90
C GLU A 98 -7.04 6.56 11.07
N HIS A 99 -6.90 6.51 9.74
CA HIS A 99 -7.16 7.64 8.84
C HIS A 99 -7.99 7.27 7.60
N ARG A 100 -8.66 6.12 7.60
CA ARG A 100 -9.47 5.68 6.47
C ARG A 100 -10.90 5.41 6.90
N SER A 101 -11.81 5.58 5.95
CA SER A 101 -13.21 5.20 6.10
C SER A 101 -13.75 4.68 4.77
N VAL A 102 -14.82 3.89 4.84
CA VAL A 102 -15.60 3.55 3.65
C VAL A 102 -16.57 4.71 3.42
N GLY A 103 -16.33 5.49 2.36
CA GLY A 103 -17.19 6.60 2.00
C GLY A 103 -18.60 6.14 1.62
N GLU A 104 -19.59 7.01 1.82
CA GLU A 104 -21.02 6.69 1.57
C GLU A 104 -21.27 6.13 0.16
N GLU A 105 -20.66 6.72 -0.88
CA GLU A 105 -20.77 6.23 -2.26
C GLU A 105 -20.22 4.80 -2.42
N THR A 106 -19.06 4.52 -1.80
CA THR A 106 -18.45 3.18 -1.81
C THR A 106 -19.32 2.18 -1.05
N SER A 107 -19.89 2.59 0.11
CA SER A 107 -20.79 1.76 0.91
C SER A 107 -22.07 1.39 0.15
N LEU A 108 -22.69 2.36 -0.52
CA LEU A 108 -23.89 2.10 -1.34
C LEU A 108 -23.59 1.11 -2.47
N ARG A 109 -22.49 1.32 -3.20
CA ARG A 109 -22.05 0.40 -4.27
C ARG A 109 -21.70 -1.00 -3.75
N LEU A 110 -21.11 -1.09 -2.56
CA LEU A 110 -20.78 -2.35 -1.90
C LEU A 110 -22.05 -3.15 -1.61
N VAL A 111 -23.04 -2.52 -0.96
CA VAL A 111 -24.33 -3.17 -0.64
C VAL A 111 -25.08 -3.58 -1.90
N GLU A 112 -25.13 -2.71 -2.92
CA GLU A 112 -25.74 -3.04 -4.22
C GLU A 112 -25.04 -4.22 -4.91
N ALA A 113 -23.71 -4.24 -4.91
CA ALA A 113 -22.91 -5.30 -5.52
C ALA A 113 -23.12 -6.65 -4.81
N LEU A 114 -23.13 -6.67 -3.47
CA LEU A 114 -23.42 -7.88 -2.69
C LEU A 114 -24.84 -8.40 -2.95
N SER A 115 -25.83 -7.51 -2.93
CA SER A 115 -27.23 -7.85 -3.21
C SER A 115 -27.40 -8.50 -4.58
N ARG A 116 -26.76 -7.94 -5.61
CA ARG A 116 -26.79 -8.46 -6.99
C ARG A 116 -26.02 -9.78 -7.14
N ALA A 117 -24.88 -9.92 -6.48
CA ALA A 117 -24.06 -11.14 -6.54
C ALA A 117 -24.72 -12.33 -5.81
N GLY A 118 -25.62 -12.04 -4.87
CA GLY A 118 -26.42 -13.03 -4.16
C GLY A 118 -25.65 -13.76 -3.07
N ARG A 119 -26.23 -14.86 -2.57
CA ARG A 119 -25.67 -15.61 -1.44
C ARG A 119 -24.23 -16.06 -1.72
N GLY A 120 -23.37 -15.98 -0.72
CA GLY A 120 -21.97 -16.42 -0.77
C GLY A 120 -21.06 -15.55 -1.63
N ALA A 121 -21.52 -14.36 -2.04
CA ALA A 121 -20.61 -13.29 -2.42
C ALA A 121 -19.91 -12.76 -1.16
N ALA A 122 -18.68 -12.29 -1.32
CA ALA A 122 -17.87 -11.76 -0.22
C ALA A 122 -17.27 -10.41 -0.62
N PRO A 123 -17.35 -9.40 0.26
CA PRO A 123 -16.60 -8.17 0.09
C PRO A 123 -15.12 -8.38 0.44
N PHE A 124 -14.25 -7.64 -0.20
CA PHE A 124 -12.82 -7.66 0.09
C PHE A 124 -12.16 -6.32 -0.23
N ILE A 125 -11.07 -6.02 0.47
CA ILE A 125 -10.21 -4.87 0.18
C ILE A 125 -8.99 -5.39 -0.56
N ARG A 126 -8.69 -4.80 -1.71
CA ARG A 126 -7.46 -5.04 -2.48
C ARG A 126 -6.44 -3.97 -2.16
N GLN A 127 -5.24 -4.39 -1.79
CA GLN A 127 -4.15 -3.51 -1.38
C GLN A 127 -2.85 -3.89 -2.07
N GLY A 128 -1.90 -2.95 -2.09
CA GLY A 128 -0.58 -3.18 -2.64
C GLY A 128 0.55 -2.63 -1.79
N ILE A 129 1.69 -3.34 -1.82
CA ILE A 129 2.97 -2.83 -1.35
C ILE A 129 3.94 -2.79 -2.51
N GLN A 130 4.81 -1.80 -2.49
CA GLN A 130 6.00 -1.75 -3.32
C GLN A 130 7.20 -2.10 -2.45
N ALA A 131 8.02 -3.05 -2.90
CA ALA A 131 9.28 -3.37 -2.29
C ALA A 131 10.44 -3.23 -3.29
N GLN A 132 11.56 -2.68 -2.85
CA GLN A 132 12.79 -2.61 -3.62
C GLN A 132 14.01 -2.88 -2.74
N LEU A 133 14.99 -3.59 -3.30
CA LEU A 133 16.20 -3.98 -2.59
C LEU A 133 17.33 -2.99 -2.88
N LEU A 134 17.59 -2.04 -1.98
CA LEU A 134 18.68 -1.08 -2.12
C LEU A 134 20.02 -1.78 -1.87
N ARG A 135 20.85 -1.90 -2.90
CA ARG A 135 22.17 -2.54 -2.83
C ARG A 135 23.22 -1.51 -2.47
N LYS A 136 24.04 -1.80 -1.45
CA LYS A 136 25.11 -0.89 -1.03
C LYS A 136 26.17 -0.77 -2.13
N VAL A 137 26.51 0.46 -2.50
CA VAL A 137 27.59 0.75 -3.45
C VAL A 137 28.88 1.03 -2.67
N ARG A 138 30.00 0.46 -3.13
CA ARG A 138 31.32 0.79 -2.60
C ARG A 138 31.75 2.12 -3.21
N LEU A 139 31.82 3.17 -2.40
CA LEU A 139 32.42 4.43 -2.82
C LEU A 139 33.93 4.20 -2.98
N THR A 140 34.39 4.07 -4.22
CA THR A 140 35.82 4.14 -4.52
C THR A 140 36.26 5.56 -4.17
N LYS A 141 37.18 5.73 -3.22
CA LYS A 141 37.77 7.05 -2.96
C LYS A 141 38.35 7.55 -4.29
N LEU A 142 37.80 8.63 -4.83
CA LEU A 142 38.49 9.42 -5.84
C LEU A 142 39.73 9.97 -5.14
N VAL A 143 40.89 9.37 -5.46
CA VAL A 143 42.22 9.81 -5.02
C VAL A 143 42.62 11.03 -5.83
#